data_AF-A0AAN0JR18-F1
#
_entry.id   AF-A0AAN0JR18-F1
#
_cell.length_a   1.000
_cell.length_b   1.000
_cell.length_c   1.000
_cell.angle_alpha   90.00
_cell.angle_beta   90.00
_cell.angle_gamma   90.00
#
_symmetry.space_group_name_H-M   'P 1'
#
loop_
_entity.id
_entity.type
_entity.pdbx_description
1 polymer ?
#
loop_
_entity_poly.entity_id
_entity_poly.type
_entity_poly.pdbx_seq_one_letter_code
_entity_poly.pdbx_strand_id
1 'polypeptide(L)'
;MMALMDSIGGYENVVEKPLRRLIDKFAELKIIEHNAYCVVVEDVPKQENNSDCGAFVCRFANELVSESLKPYTFETSSIELRSWIVDAFRKSLMPKFCFTEVLDSQLKLFNEELLAAGYIKVNTKDSAIINLNYQAF
;
A
#
# COMPACT_ATOMS: atom_id res chain seq x y z
N MET A 1 -8.72 10.92 -14.66
CA MET A 1 -9.96 10.85 -13.85
C MET A 1 -9.56 10.62 -12.41
N MET A 2 -10.13 11.34 -11.45
CA MET A 2 -9.94 11.11 -10.02
C MET A 2 -11.23 10.56 -9.44
N ALA A 3 -11.19 9.30 -9.00
CA ALA A 3 -12.33 8.63 -8.40
C ALA A 3 -12.42 8.95 -6.91
N LEU A 4 -13.59 9.44 -6.48
CA LEU A 4 -13.94 9.61 -5.08
C LEU A 4 -14.79 8.42 -4.65
N MET A 5 -14.26 7.62 -3.73
CA MET A 5 -14.89 6.43 -3.20
C MET A 5 -15.16 6.63 -1.71
N ASP A 6 -16.42 6.54 -1.32
CA ASP A 6 -16.87 6.77 0.05
C ASP A 6 -17.82 5.64 0.47
N SER A 7 -17.36 4.80 1.40
CA SER A 7 -18.15 3.69 1.94
C SER A 7 -19.25 4.16 2.89
N ILE A 8 -19.19 5.37 3.45
CA ILE A 8 -20.26 5.96 4.27
C ILE A 8 -21.26 6.69 3.36
N GLY A 9 -20.74 7.43 2.38
CA GLY A 9 -21.49 8.37 1.55
C GLY A 9 -21.71 9.71 2.25
N GLY A 10 -22.00 10.74 1.45
CA GLY A 10 -22.38 12.06 1.94
C GLY A 10 -21.21 13.04 2.16
N TYR A 11 -19.96 12.60 1.97
CA TYR A 11 -18.77 13.47 2.07
C TYR A 11 -18.30 14.03 0.73
N GLU A 12 -19.02 13.79 -0.36
CA GLU A 12 -18.63 14.21 -1.71
C GLU A 12 -18.40 15.73 -1.75
N ASN A 13 -19.37 16.49 -1.24
CA ASN A 13 -19.32 17.95 -1.19
C ASN A 13 -18.21 18.49 -0.27
N VAL A 14 -17.80 17.71 0.74
CA VAL A 14 -16.77 18.10 1.72
C VAL A 14 -15.37 17.91 1.14
N VAL A 15 -15.16 16.88 0.34
CA VAL A 15 -13.86 16.51 -0.23
C VAL A 15 -13.64 17.13 -1.61
N GLU A 16 -14.69 17.24 -2.43
CA GLU A 16 -14.60 17.74 -3.80
C GLU A 16 -14.06 19.18 -3.87
N LYS A 17 -14.55 20.08 -3.01
CA LYS A 17 -14.11 21.49 -3.01
C LYS A 17 -12.62 21.64 -2.66
N PRO A 18 -12.09 21.06 -1.56
CA PRO A 18 -10.66 21.04 -1.30
C PRO A 18 -9.84 20.39 -2.41
N LEU A 19 -10.31 19.29 -2.97
CA LEU A 19 -9.59 18.58 -4.03
C LEU A 19 -9.48 19.42 -5.30
N ARG A 20 -10.58 20.09 -5.72
CA ARG A 20 -10.57 21.05 -6.83
C ARG A 20 -9.57 22.18 -6.59
N ARG A 21 -9.56 22.77 -5.39
CA ARG A 21 -8.59 23.83 -5.03
C ARG A 21 -7.14 23.35 -5.14
N LEU A 22 -6.86 22.11 -4.76
CA LEU A 22 -5.53 21.51 -4.89
C LEU A 22 -5.14 21.33 -6.36
N ILE A 23 -6.06 20.83 -7.19
CA ILE A 23 -5.88 20.68 -8.64
C ILE A 23 -5.63 22.05 -9.30
N ASP A 24 -6.44 23.05 -8.98
CA ASP A 24 -6.27 24.42 -9.47
C ASP A 24 -4.88 24.95 -9.09
N LYS A 25 -4.44 24.69 -7.85
CA LYS A 25 -3.12 25.11 -7.39
C LYS A 25 -1.98 24.43 -8.15
N PHE A 26 -2.10 23.13 -8.43
CA PHE A 26 -1.11 22.41 -9.24
C PHE A 26 -1.09 22.90 -10.69
N ALA A 27 -2.24 23.28 -11.26
CA ALA A 27 -2.30 23.88 -12.58
C ALA A 27 -1.65 25.28 -12.61
N GLU A 28 -1.89 26.13 -11.60
CA GLU A 28 -1.20 27.42 -11.45
C GLU A 28 0.32 27.27 -11.41
N LEU A 29 0.81 26.25 -10.70
CA LEU A 29 2.22 25.93 -10.57
C LEU A 29 2.80 25.23 -11.81
N LYS A 30 1.99 24.99 -12.85
CA LYS A 30 2.36 24.27 -14.08
C LYS A 30 2.89 22.85 -13.83
N ILE A 31 2.46 22.21 -12.74
CA ILE A 31 2.77 20.81 -12.42
C ILE A 31 1.90 19.89 -13.28
N ILE A 32 0.66 20.31 -13.54
CA ILE A 32 -0.33 19.61 -14.36
C ILE A 32 -0.96 20.61 -15.35
N GLU A 33 -1.55 20.10 -16.43
CA GLU A 33 -2.34 20.93 -17.34
C GLU A 33 -3.63 21.40 -16.67
N HIS A 34 -4.13 22.56 -17.11
CA HIS A 34 -5.43 23.04 -16.66
C HIS A 34 -6.53 22.07 -17.11
N ASN A 35 -7.44 21.70 -16.21
CA ASN A 35 -8.47 20.67 -16.43
C ASN A 35 -7.95 19.26 -16.71
N ALA A 36 -6.70 18.91 -16.34
CA ALA A 36 -6.17 17.56 -16.52
C ALA A 36 -6.96 16.47 -15.79
N TYR A 37 -7.74 16.82 -14.76
CA TYR A 37 -8.48 15.88 -13.93
C TYR A 37 -9.96 16.26 -13.82
N CYS A 38 -10.81 15.26 -14.00
CA CYS A 38 -12.22 15.29 -13.62
C CYS A 38 -12.39 14.48 -12.33
N VAL A 39 -13.09 15.04 -11.34
CA VAL A 39 -13.48 14.33 -10.11
C VAL A 39 -14.80 13.62 -10.38
N VAL A 40 -14.84 12.30 -10.16
CA VAL A 40 -16.00 11.45 -10.35
C VAL A 40 -16.31 10.76 -9.02
N VAL A 41 -17.56 10.82 -8.58
CA VAL A 41 -18.02 10.04 -7.43
C VAL A 41 -18.36 8.64 -7.93
N GLU A 42 -17.68 7.63 -7.41
CA GLU A 42 -17.92 6.24 -7.79
C GLU A 42 -19.05 5.63 -6.95
N ASP A 43 -19.86 4.80 -7.59
CA ASP A 43 -20.81 3.95 -6.89
C ASP A 43 -20.08 2.72 -6.33
N VAL A 44 -19.88 2.72 -5.02
CA VAL A 44 -19.07 1.72 -4.32
C VAL A 44 -19.86 1.07 -3.18
N PRO A 45 -19.50 -0.16 -2.78
CA PRO A 45 -20.06 -0.83 -1.62
C PRO A 45 -20.04 0.06 -0.38
N LYS A 46 -21.17 0.09 0.33
CA LYS A 46 -21.34 0.88 1.55
C LYS A 46 -21.08 0.03 2.78
N GLN A 47 -20.49 0.65 3.80
CA GLN A 47 -20.28 0.00 5.09
C GLN A 47 -21.57 0.04 5.91
N GLU A 48 -21.85 -1.05 6.62
CA GLU A 48 -23.02 -1.16 7.51
C GLU A 48 -22.76 -0.59 8.91
N ASN A 49 -21.55 -0.12 9.20
CA ASN A 49 -21.12 0.36 10.51
C ASN A 49 -20.26 1.63 10.41
N ASN A 50 -19.80 2.16 11.54
CA ASN A 50 -19.01 3.41 11.59
C ASN A 50 -17.50 3.19 11.80
N SER A 51 -17.01 1.96 11.68
CA SER A 51 -15.61 1.61 12.01
C SER A 51 -14.82 0.96 10.88
N ASP A 52 -15.47 0.52 9.80
CA ASP A 52 -14.80 -0.18 8.69
C ASP A 52 -14.26 0.75 7.59
N CYS A 53 -14.41 2.07 7.71
CA CYS A 53 -14.04 3.01 6.65
C CYS A 53 -12.57 2.87 6.23
N GLY A 54 -11.66 2.67 7.17
CA GLY A 54 -10.25 2.41 6.87
C GLY A 54 -10.04 1.10 6.10
N ALA A 55 -10.81 0.06 6.42
CA ALA A 55 -10.71 -1.23 5.75
C ALA A 55 -11.28 -1.19 4.32
N PHE A 56 -12.39 -0.47 4.11
CA PHE A 56 -12.94 -0.19 2.79
C PHE A 56 -11.96 0.63 1.93
N VAL A 57 -11.34 1.68 2.48
CA VAL A 57 -10.32 2.47 1.77
C VAL A 57 -9.17 1.59 1.28
N CYS A 58 -8.63 0.72 2.14
CA CYS A 58 -7.58 -0.21 1.72
C CYS A 58 -8.06 -1.18 0.65
N ARG A 59 -9.30 -1.66 0.72
CA ARG A 59 -9.86 -2.57 -0.29
C ARG A 59 -10.03 -1.88 -1.63
N PHE A 60 -10.60 -0.69 -1.66
CA PHE A 60 -10.73 0.14 -2.85
C PHE A 60 -9.37 0.39 -3.52
N ALA A 61 -8.35 0.78 -2.73
CA ALA A 61 -7.01 0.97 -3.23
C ALA A 61 -6.40 -0.32 -3.82
N ASN A 62 -6.63 -1.47 -3.17
CA ASN A 62 -6.15 -2.76 -3.67
C ASN A 62 -6.83 -3.18 -4.99
N GLU A 63 -8.12 -2.92 -5.16
CA GLU A 63 -8.84 -3.18 -6.42
C GLU A 63 -8.41 -2.23 -7.54
N LEU A 64 -8.14 -0.95 -7.23
CA LEU A 64 -7.63 0.03 -8.19
C LEU A 64 -6.27 -0.36 -8.77
N VAL A 65 -5.36 -0.85 -7.92
CA VAL A 65 -4.00 -1.23 -8.33
C VAL A 65 -3.96 -2.60 -9.00
N SER A 66 -4.92 -3.48 -8.72
CA SER A 66 -4.97 -4.81 -9.33
C SER A 66 -5.46 -4.81 -10.79
N GLU A 67 -5.79 -3.63 -11.36
CA GLU A 67 -6.39 -3.45 -12.69
C GLU A 67 -7.61 -4.35 -12.93
N SER A 68 -8.30 -4.71 -11.85
CA SER A 68 -9.54 -5.46 -11.91
C SER A 68 -10.59 -4.56 -12.59
N LEU A 69 -10.83 -4.78 -13.88
CA LEU A 69 -11.93 -4.14 -14.64
C LEU A 69 -13.33 -4.52 -14.11
N LYS A 70 -13.41 -5.25 -13.00
CA LYS A 70 -14.70 -5.60 -12.40
C LYS A 70 -15.21 -4.40 -11.61
N PRO A 71 -16.50 -4.05 -11.73
CA PRO A 71 -17.12 -3.10 -10.82
C PRO A 71 -16.84 -3.53 -9.38
N TYR A 72 -16.76 -2.57 -8.44
CA TYR A 72 -16.50 -2.83 -7.02
C TYR A 72 -17.67 -3.62 -6.40
N THR A 73 -17.78 -4.91 -6.70
CA THR A 73 -18.92 -5.76 -6.31
C THR A 73 -18.52 -6.74 -5.22
N PHE A 74 -17.60 -6.36 -4.33
CA PHE A 74 -17.29 -7.21 -3.20
C PHE A 74 -18.43 -7.11 -2.19
N GLU A 75 -19.30 -8.12 -2.17
CA GLU A 75 -20.10 -8.43 -1.00
C GLU A 75 -19.16 -9.09 0.01
N THR A 76 -18.88 -8.41 1.11
CA THR A 76 -18.09 -9.01 2.18
C THR A 76 -18.65 -8.54 3.50
N SER A 77 -18.82 -9.47 4.42
CA SER A 77 -19.16 -9.12 5.79
C SER A 77 -18.00 -8.32 6.43
N SER A 78 -18.31 -7.50 7.43
CA SER A 78 -17.28 -6.78 8.21
C SER A 78 -16.17 -7.71 8.75
N ILE A 79 -16.51 -8.95 9.10
CA ILE A 79 -15.55 -9.93 9.62
C ILE A 79 -14.56 -10.34 8.53
N GLU A 80 -15.06 -10.65 7.33
CA GLU A 80 -14.22 -11.03 6.19
C GLU A 80 -13.34 -9.87 5.72
N LEU A 81 -13.88 -8.64 5.67
CA LEU A 81 -13.11 -7.44 5.32
C LEU A 81 -11.93 -7.23 6.29
N ARG A 82 -12.21 -7.32 7.59
CA ARG A 82 -11.20 -7.17 8.65
C ARG A 82 -10.19 -8.31 8.65
N SER A 83 -10.61 -9.54 8.38
CA SER A 83 -9.69 -10.67 8.22
C SER A 83 -8.77 -10.45 7.02
N TRP A 84 -9.33 -10.03 5.89
CA TRP A 84 -8.59 -9.76 4.68
C TRP A 84 -7.52 -8.68 4.89
N ILE A 85 -7.85 -7.56 5.52
CA ILE A 85 -6.87 -6.48 5.72
C ILE A 85 -5.75 -6.90 6.67
N VAL A 86 -6.06 -7.67 7.72
CA VAL A 86 -5.06 -8.25 8.61
C VAL A 86 -4.12 -9.17 7.84
N ASP A 87 -4.66 -10.03 6.97
CA ASP A 87 -3.84 -10.93 6.15
C ASP A 87 -3.01 -10.18 5.11
N ALA A 88 -3.55 -9.11 4.52
CA ALA A 88 -2.82 -8.23 3.60
C ALA A 88 -1.64 -7.56 4.32
N PHE A 89 -1.87 -6.96 5.49
CA PHE A 89 -0.80 -6.37 6.30
C PHE A 89 0.20 -7.40 6.78
N ARG A 90 -0.23 -8.59 7.20
CA ARG A 90 0.70 -9.67 7.56
C ARG A 90 1.60 -10.03 6.40
N LYS A 91 1.05 -10.19 5.19
CA LYS A 91 1.84 -10.50 3.98
C LYS A 91 2.78 -9.37 3.59
N SER A 92 2.40 -8.10 3.80
CA SER A 92 3.29 -6.96 3.51
C SER A 92 4.38 -6.78 4.56
N LEU A 93 4.09 -7.10 5.82
CA LEU A 93 5.03 -7.06 6.95
C LEU A 93 5.87 -8.33 7.07
N MET A 94 5.52 -9.40 6.32
CA MET A 94 6.40 -10.56 6.25
C MET A 94 7.72 -10.10 5.62
N PRO A 95 8.86 -10.35 6.27
CA PRO A 95 10.17 -10.04 5.71
C PRO A 95 10.23 -10.62 4.30
N LYS A 96 10.35 -9.78 3.28
CA LYS A 96 10.78 -10.25 1.96
C LYS A 96 12.24 -10.61 2.09
N PHE A 97 12.52 -11.87 2.39
CA PHE A 97 13.89 -12.37 2.41
C PHE A 97 14.49 -12.17 1.01
N CYS A 98 15.39 -11.21 0.90
CA CYS A 98 16.16 -11.00 -0.31
C CYS A 98 17.48 -11.74 -0.16
N PHE A 99 17.63 -12.86 -0.85
CA PHE A 99 18.87 -13.61 -0.89
C PHE A 99 19.84 -12.90 -1.83
N THR A 100 20.99 -12.50 -1.32
CA THR A 100 22.11 -12.08 -2.15
C THR A 100 23.33 -12.86 -1.70
N GLU A 101 24.13 -13.30 -2.67
CA GLU A 101 25.43 -13.91 -2.43
C GLU A 101 26.45 -12.78 -2.28
N VAL A 102 27.20 -12.78 -1.17
CA VAL A 102 28.30 -11.83 -0.95
C VAL A 102 29.57 -12.57 -0.56
N LEU A 103 30.71 -12.01 -0.97
CA LEU A 103 32.03 -12.52 -0.59
C LEU A 103 32.29 -12.23 0.90
N ASP A 104 32.96 -13.16 1.60
CA ASP A 104 33.32 -13.03 3.03
C ASP A 104 34.01 -11.70 3.38
N SER A 105 34.84 -11.18 2.48
CA SER A 105 35.54 -9.90 2.68
C SER A 105 34.60 -8.68 2.66
N GLN A 106 33.47 -8.78 1.97
CA GLN A 106 32.44 -7.73 1.91
C GLN A 106 31.48 -7.79 3.11
N LEU A 107 31.40 -8.94 3.77
CA LEU A 107 30.56 -9.12 4.95
C LEU A 107 31.04 -8.28 6.15
N LYS A 108 32.36 -8.16 6.33
CA LYS A 108 32.97 -7.31 7.37
C LYS A 108 32.73 -5.81 7.16
N LEU A 109 32.36 -5.40 5.95
CA LEU A 109 31.95 -4.02 5.63
C LEU A 109 30.46 -3.80 5.90
N PHE A 110 29.65 -4.86 6.00
CA PHE A 110 28.25 -4.74 6.40
C PHE A 110 28.16 -4.50 7.91
N ASN A 111 27.36 -3.51 8.26
CA ASN A 111 27.23 -2.93 9.58
C ASN A 111 27.08 -4.01 10.67
N GLU A 112 28.07 -4.14 11.57
CA GLU A 112 28.08 -5.12 12.67
C GLU A 112 26.81 -5.01 13.53
N GLU A 113 26.24 -3.81 13.61
CA GLU A 113 24.96 -3.53 14.28
C GLU A 113 23.76 -4.27 13.68
N LEU A 114 23.72 -4.44 12.35
CA LEU A 114 22.61 -5.13 11.67
C LEU A 114 22.68 -6.65 11.86
N LEU A 115 23.90 -7.20 11.94
CA LEU A 115 24.14 -8.59 12.32
C LEU A 115 23.75 -8.82 13.79
N ALA A 116 24.19 -7.94 14.70
CA ALA A 116 23.87 -8.03 16.13
C ALA A 116 22.36 -7.90 16.41
N ALA A 117 21.67 -7.05 15.65
CA ALA A 117 20.22 -6.88 15.76
C ALA A 117 19.40 -8.00 15.07
N GLY A 118 20.05 -8.97 14.42
CA GLY A 118 19.38 -10.12 13.81
C GLY A 118 18.69 -9.84 12.47
N TYR A 119 18.94 -8.67 11.86
CA TYR A 119 18.40 -8.28 10.56
C TYR A 119 19.09 -8.95 9.38
N ILE A 120 20.22 -9.59 9.64
CA ILE A 120 21.00 -10.36 8.68
C ILE A 120 21.31 -11.70 9.34
N LYS A 121 20.78 -12.79 8.78
CA LYS A 121 21.24 -14.16 9.13
C LYS A 121 22.12 -14.69 8.02
N VAL A 122 23.32 -15.11 8.39
CA VAL A 122 24.34 -15.71 7.53
C VAL A 122 24.14 -17.22 7.51
N ASN A 123 23.91 -17.81 6.33
CA ASN A 123 23.82 -19.27 6.17
C ASN A 123 24.96 -19.76 5.27
N THR A 124 26.06 -20.19 5.89
CA THR A 124 27.25 -20.72 5.21
C THR A 124 27.09 -22.22 5.00
N LYS A 125 26.56 -22.62 3.83
CA LYS A 125 26.64 -24.03 3.40
C LYS A 125 27.95 -24.34 2.67
N ASP A 126 28.56 -23.35 2.03
CA ASP A 126 29.86 -23.44 1.39
C ASP A 126 30.63 -22.14 1.65
N SER A 127 31.92 -22.24 1.93
CA SER A 127 32.84 -21.20 2.45
C SER A 127 33.11 -20.01 1.51
N ALA A 128 32.22 -19.73 0.55
CA ALA A 128 32.32 -18.60 -0.37
C ALA A 128 30.99 -17.88 -0.62
N ILE A 129 29.86 -18.40 -0.12
CA ILE A 129 28.54 -17.84 -0.40
C ILE A 129 27.77 -17.68 0.90
N ILE A 130 27.57 -16.42 1.28
CA ILE A 130 26.75 -16.05 2.43
C ILE A 130 25.37 -15.64 1.93
N ASN A 131 24.36 -16.41 2.29
CA ASN A 131 22.96 -16.01 2.13
C ASN A 131 22.62 -14.97 3.19
N LEU A 132 22.32 -13.73 2.80
CA LEU A 132 21.79 -12.70 3.70
C LEU A 132 20.26 -12.80 3.75
N ASN A 133 19.69 -12.95 4.93
CA ASN A 133 18.25 -12.79 5.16
C ASN A 133 17.98 -11.38 5.66
N TYR A 134 17.55 -10.47 4.78
CA TYR A 134 17.19 -9.11 5.20
C TYR A 134 15.74 -9.04 5.69
N GLN A 135 15.51 -8.47 6.86
CA GLN A 135 14.18 -8.08 7.34
C GLN A 135 14.03 -6.57 7.16
N ALA A 136 13.42 -6.15 6.05
CA ALA A 136 13.04 -4.77 5.85
C ALA A 136 11.78 -4.45 6.69
N PHE A 137 11.83 -3.36 7.45
CA PHE A 137 10.65 -2.78 8.11
C PHE A 137 10.03 -1.69 7.24
#